data_AF-A0A6I4V5K0-F1
#
_entry.id   AF-A0A6I4V5K0-F1
#
_cell.length_a   1.000
_cell.length_b   1.000
_cell.length_c   1.000
_cell.angle_alpha   90.00
_cell.angle_beta   90.00
_cell.angle_gamma   90.00
#
_symmetry.space_group_name_H-M   'P 1'
#
loop_
_entity.id
_entity.type
_entity.pdbx_description
1 polymer ?
#
loop_
_entity_poly.entity_id
_entity_poly.type
_entity_poly.pdbx_seq_one_letter_code
_entity_poly.pdbx_strand_id
1 'polypeptide(L)'
;MAIDVLQVVSLNLLKQQVEFEGDDRDELTTLYAQAAFDYCIRWCDEPSWKVPTDIPAAIKGAVLLVFADMFEHRTAQGEVQLYENAAAERMMLIYRNWRGKEDVDPQRGS
;
A
#
# COMPACT_ATOMS: atom_id res chain seq x y z
N MET A 1 -13.84 -7.92 4.70
CA MET A 1 -14.18 -6.66 4.00
C MET A 1 -12.86 -6.06 3.55
N ALA A 2 -12.68 -5.80 2.25
CA ALA A 2 -11.45 -5.18 1.76
C ALA A 2 -11.60 -3.66 1.87
N ILE A 3 -10.56 -2.98 2.40
CA ILE A 3 -10.51 -1.52 2.48
C ILE A 3 -10.28 -0.98 1.07
N ASP A 4 -11.09 -0.01 0.63
CA ASP A 4 -10.86 0.69 -0.64
C ASP A 4 -9.73 1.71 -0.47
N VAL A 5 -8.67 1.57 -1.28
CA VAL A 5 -7.51 2.48 -1.26
C VAL A 5 -7.92 3.93 -1.52
N LEU A 6 -8.95 4.18 -2.34
CA LEU A 6 -9.36 5.55 -2.67
C LEU A 6 -10.02 6.28 -1.49
N GLN A 7 -10.44 5.53 -0.45
CA GLN A 7 -10.90 6.08 0.83
C GLN A 7 -9.75 6.34 1.81
N VAL A 8 -8.57 5.75 1.57
CA VAL A 8 -7.35 5.92 2.38
C VAL A 8 -6.49 7.06 1.83
N VAL A 9 -6.33 7.07 0.50
CA VAL A 9 -5.57 8.03 -0.30
C VAL A 9 -6.40 8.36 -1.55
N SER A 10 -6.81 9.62 -1.69
CA SER A 10 -7.67 10.01 -2.82
C SER A 10 -6.93 9.95 -4.16
N LEU A 11 -7.68 9.74 -5.25
CA LEU A 11 -7.14 9.77 -6.61
C LEU A 11 -6.39 11.07 -6.92
N ASN A 12 -6.88 12.21 -6.42
CA ASN A 12 -6.21 13.49 -6.59
C ASN A 12 -4.84 13.53 -5.89
N LEU A 13 -4.70 12.93 -4.70
CA LEU A 13 -3.40 12.85 -4.02
C LEU A 13 -2.44 11.92 -4.76
N LEU A 14 -2.95 10.80 -5.29
CA LEU A 14 -2.17 9.87 -6.12
C LEU A 14 -1.64 10.57 -7.37
N LYS A 15 -2.48 11.34 -8.07
CA LYS A 15 -2.07 12.16 -9.21
C LYS A 15 -1.01 13.20 -8.84
N GLN A 16 -1.18 13.87 -7.69
CA GLN A 16 -0.20 14.83 -7.19
C GLN A 16 1.15 14.17 -6.86
N GLN A 17 1.15 12.93 -6.35
CA GLN A 17 2.37 12.20 -6.01
C GLN A 17 3.28 11.92 -7.22
N VAL A 18 2.69 11.74 -8.40
CA VAL A 18 3.40 11.50 -9.67
C VAL A 18 3.33 12.71 -10.61
N GLU A 19 2.91 13.87 -10.09
CA GLU A 19 2.80 15.13 -10.84
C GLU A 19 1.99 15.00 -12.15
N PHE A 20 0.97 14.15 -12.16
CA PHE A 20 0.15 13.86 -13.34
C PHE A 20 -1.17 14.65 -13.33
N GLU A 21 -1.37 15.53 -14.32
CA GLU A 21 -2.57 16.40 -14.39
C GLU A 21 -3.73 15.82 -15.24
N GLY A 22 -3.49 14.75 -15.99
CA GLY A 22 -4.49 14.15 -16.89
C GLY A 22 -5.57 13.33 -16.18
N ASP A 23 -6.64 12.99 -16.92
CA ASP A 23 -7.76 12.14 -16.49
C ASP A 23 -7.91 10.86 -17.35
N ASP A 24 -7.23 10.79 -18.49
CA ASP A 24 -7.27 9.68 -19.44
C ASP A 24 -6.56 8.39 -18.94
N ARG A 25 -6.04 8.42 -17.70
CA ARG A 25 -5.36 7.29 -17.04
C ARG A 25 -5.91 6.98 -15.66
N ASP A 26 -7.09 7.48 -15.31
CA ASP A 26 -7.67 7.31 -13.98
C ASP A 26 -7.87 5.84 -13.60
N GLU A 27 -8.29 5.01 -14.56
CA GLU A 27 -8.45 3.57 -14.37
C GLU A 27 -7.11 2.88 -14.07
N LEU A 28 -6.07 3.15 -14.85
CA LEU A 28 -4.74 2.55 -14.66
C LEU A 28 -4.08 3.07 -13.38
N THR A 29 -4.25 4.35 -13.07
CA THR A 29 -3.77 4.98 -11.82
C THR A 29 -4.43 4.30 -10.61
N THR A 30 -5.74 4.05 -10.69
CA THR A 30 -6.48 3.34 -9.65
C THR A 30 -5.97 1.91 -9.49
N LEU A 31 -5.68 1.20 -10.59
CA LEU A 31 -5.11 -0.15 -10.53
C LEU A 31 -3.75 -0.17 -9.82
N TYR A 32 -2.85 0.76 -10.13
CA TYR A 32 -1.55 0.85 -9.44
C TYR A 32 -1.72 1.17 -7.96
N ALA A 33 -2.66 2.04 -7.60
CA ALA A 33 -2.95 2.34 -6.20
C ALA A 33 -3.49 1.11 -5.45
N GLN A 34 -4.40 0.35 -6.07
CA GLN A 34 -4.92 -0.90 -5.50
C GLN A 34 -3.81 -1.94 -5.30
N ALA A 35 -2.91 -2.09 -6.29
CA ALA A 35 -1.78 -3.01 -6.20
C ALA A 35 -0.78 -2.61 -5.10
N ALA A 36 -0.41 -1.32 -5.04
CA ALA A 36 0.47 -0.80 -4.01
C ALA A 36 -0.12 -0.97 -2.61
N PHE A 37 -1.42 -0.70 -2.45
CA PHE A 37 -2.12 -0.87 -1.18
C PHE A 37 -2.19 -2.34 -0.76
N ASP A 38 -2.60 -3.26 -1.65
CA ASP A 38 -2.63 -4.69 -1.34
C ASP A 38 -1.24 -5.22 -0.95
N TYR A 39 -0.19 -4.78 -1.65
CA TYR A 39 1.20 -5.11 -1.29
C TYR A 39 1.55 -4.66 0.13
N CYS A 40 1.35 -3.38 0.46
CA CYS A 40 1.67 -2.83 1.77
C CYS A 40 0.86 -3.50 2.90
N ILE A 41 -0.43 -3.76 2.68
CA ILE A 41 -1.29 -4.40 3.68
C ILE A 41 -0.87 -5.85 3.93
N ARG A 42 -0.59 -6.63 2.88
CA ARG A 42 -0.10 -8.01 3.03
C ARG A 42 1.27 -8.08 3.67
N TRP A 43 2.14 -7.12 3.37
CA TRP A 43 3.48 -7.05 3.97
C TRP A 43 3.40 -6.80 5.48
N CYS A 44 2.50 -5.91 5.91
CA CYS A 44 2.31 -5.60 7.32
C CYS A 44 1.53 -6.69 8.08
N ASP A 45 0.59 -7.38 7.41
CA ASP A 45 -0.25 -8.46 7.96
C ASP A 45 -0.94 -8.12 9.30
N GLU A 46 -1.44 -6.88 9.41
CA GLU A 46 -2.07 -6.35 10.62
C GLU A 46 -3.61 -6.54 10.60
N PRO A 47 -4.16 -7.50 11.36
CA PRO A 47 -5.59 -7.81 11.32
C PRO A 47 -6.49 -6.76 12.01
N SER A 48 -5.91 -5.84 12.80
CA SER A 48 -6.69 -4.78 13.46
C SER A 48 -7.19 -3.70 12.49
N TRP A 49 -6.60 -3.57 11.31
CA TRP A 49 -7.05 -2.62 10.29
C TRP A 49 -8.32 -3.10 9.58
N LYS A 50 -9.45 -2.47 9.90
CA LYS A 50 -10.78 -2.87 9.41
C LYS A 50 -11.45 -1.78 8.58
N VAL A 51 -11.07 -0.53 8.80
CA VAL A 51 -11.63 0.65 8.11
C VAL A 51 -10.52 1.58 7.60
N PRO A 52 -10.77 2.45 6.60
CA PRO A 52 -9.76 3.34 6.02
C PRO A 52 -9.02 4.21 7.04
N THR A 53 -9.68 4.59 8.14
CA THR A 53 -9.09 5.43 9.20
C THR A 53 -8.09 4.71 10.09
N ASP A 54 -8.08 3.37 10.07
CA ASP A 54 -7.12 2.57 10.85
C ASP A 54 -5.72 2.61 10.24
N ILE A 55 -5.62 2.96 8.95
CA ILE A 55 -4.35 2.94 8.20
C ILE A 55 -3.44 4.08 8.67
N PRO A 56 -2.28 3.78 9.28
CA PRO A 56 -1.37 4.80 9.79
C PRO A 56 -0.76 5.65 8.67
N ALA A 57 -0.38 6.89 9.00
CA ALA A 57 0.23 7.80 8.04
C ALA A 57 1.52 7.25 7.41
N ALA A 58 2.34 6.49 8.16
CA ALA A 58 3.54 5.86 7.61
C ALA A 58 3.18 4.83 6.53
N ILE A 59 2.12 4.06 6.73
CA ILE A 59 1.62 3.11 5.71
C ILE A 59 1.11 3.85 4.48
N LYS A 60 0.40 4.98 4.65
CA LYS A 60 0.02 5.83 3.52
C LYS A 60 1.24 6.33 2.74
N GLY A 61 2.30 6.73 3.43
CA GLY A 61 3.57 7.13 2.80
C GLY A 61 4.23 5.99 2.02
N ALA A 62 4.27 4.77 2.59
CA ALA A 62 4.79 3.60 1.89
C ALA A 62 3.96 3.26 0.63
N VAL A 63 2.63 3.33 0.73
CA VAL A 63 1.73 3.13 -0.41
C VAL A 63 2.02 4.11 -1.53
N LEU A 64 2.24 5.40 -1.22
CA LEU A 64 2.59 6.42 -2.22
C LEU A 64 3.93 6.11 -2.91
N LEU A 65 4.94 5.64 -2.17
CA LEU A 65 6.24 5.28 -2.74
C LEU A 65 6.14 4.07 -3.67
N VAL A 66 5.43 3.01 -3.26
CA VAL A 66 5.22 1.81 -4.09
C VAL A 66 4.34 2.12 -5.30
N PHE A 67 3.30 2.95 -5.12
CA PHE A 67 2.45 3.42 -6.21
C PHE A 67 3.26 4.18 -7.27
N ALA A 68 4.08 5.15 -6.86
CA ALA A 68 4.89 5.94 -7.77
C ALA A 68 5.91 5.05 -8.52
N ASP A 69 6.50 4.06 -7.85
CA ASP A 69 7.38 3.09 -8.48
C ASP A 69 6.69 2.31 -9.62
N MET A 70 5.47 1.80 -9.38
CA MET A 70 4.68 1.12 -10.41
C MET A 70 4.29 2.05 -11.57
N PHE A 71 4.10 3.35 -11.29
CA PHE A 71 3.76 4.34 -12.30
C PHE A 71 4.97 4.73 -13.18
N GLU A 72 6.17 4.80 -12.62
CA GLU A 72 7.39 5.18 -13.36
C GLU A 72 8.08 3.97 -14.02
N HIS A 73 8.10 2.81 -13.35
CA HIS A 73 8.85 1.63 -13.76
C HIS A 73 7.92 0.50 -14.23
N ARG A 74 7.62 0.51 -15.53
CA ARG A 74 6.55 -0.33 -16.11
C ARG A 74 6.95 -1.77 -16.44
N THR A 75 8.24 -2.05 -16.59
CA THR A 75 8.73 -3.33 -17.09
C THR A 75 9.43 -4.11 -15.98
N ALA A 76 9.20 -5.41 -15.94
CA ALA A 76 9.86 -6.29 -14.98
C ALA A 76 11.39 -6.37 -15.16
N GLN A 77 11.88 -5.99 -16.34
CA GLN A 77 13.31 -5.84 -16.65
C GLN A 77 13.50 -4.51 -17.38
N GLY A 78 14.57 -3.81 -17.05
CA GLY A 78 14.99 -2.58 -17.72
C GLY A 78 16.50 -2.64 -18.00
N GLU A 79 16.96 -1.78 -18.90
CA GLU A 79 18.39 -1.67 -19.22
C GLU A 79 19.17 -0.97 -18.10
N VAL A 80 18.47 -0.14 -17.32
CA VAL A 80 19.01 0.59 -16.17
C VAL A 80 18.70 -0.15 -14.87
N GLN A 81 19.71 -0.27 -14.01
CA GLN A 81 19.54 -0.83 -12.67
C GLN A 81 18.73 0.13 -11.81
N LEU A 82 17.68 -0.37 -11.16
CA LEU A 82 16.94 0.34 -10.13
C LEU A 82 17.51 0.01 -8.75
N TYR A 83 17.53 1.00 -7.85
CA TYR A 83 17.96 0.85 -6.47
C TYR A 83 16.77 0.99 -5.54
N GLU A 84 16.72 0.15 -4.52
CA GLU A 84 15.66 0.19 -3.53
C GLU A 84 15.72 1.48 -2.69
N ASN A 85 14.57 2.14 -2.54
CA ASN A 85 14.40 3.23 -1.58
C ASN A 85 14.01 2.66 -0.21
N ALA A 86 14.97 2.59 0.70
CA ALA A 86 14.79 2.07 2.06
C ALA A 86 13.67 2.75 2.88
N ALA A 87 13.21 3.95 2.49
CA ALA A 87 12.12 4.62 3.18
C ALA A 87 10.81 3.81 3.15
N ALA A 88 10.47 3.17 2.03
CA ALA A 88 9.23 2.41 1.89
C ALA A 88 9.20 1.25 2.90
N GLU A 89 10.26 0.43 2.94
CA GLU A 89 10.40 -0.66 3.90
C GLU A 89 10.36 -0.15 5.34
N ARG A 90 11.15 0.88 5.67
CA ARG A 90 11.24 1.41 7.05
C ARG A 90 9.90 1.94 7.57
N MET A 91 9.10 2.56 6.70
CA MET A 91 7.75 3.02 7.05
C MET A 91 6.79 1.86 7.34
N MET A 92 6.90 0.75 6.60
CA MET A 92 6.08 -0.43 6.84
C MET A 92 6.55 -1.23 8.06
N LEU A 93 7.86 -1.36 8.27
CA LEU A 93 8.46 -2.23 9.28
C LEU A 93 7.99 -1.94 10.71
N ILE A 94 7.78 -0.67 11.04
CA ILE A 94 7.31 -0.23 12.37
C ILE A 94 5.85 -0.59 12.67
N TYR A 95 5.08 -1.00 11.64
CA TYR A 95 3.68 -1.42 11.74
C TYR A 95 3.47 -2.88 11.34
N ARG A 96 4.56 -3.64 11.11
CA ARG A 96 4.46 -5.06 10.79
C ARG A 96 4.00 -5.84 12.01
N ASN A 97 2.94 -6.63 11.83
CA ASN A 97 2.53 -7.61 12.81
C ASN A 97 3.52 -8.79 12.80
N TRP A 98 4.17 -9.02 13.93
CA TRP A 98 5.10 -10.13 14.13
C TRP A 98 4.49 -11.32 14.86
N ARG A 99 3.29 -11.16 15.46
CA ARG A 99 2.68 -12.15 16.34
C ARG A 99 1.89 -13.24 15.58
N GLY A 100 1.80 -13.13 14.25
CA GLY A 100 0.96 -14.00 13.43
C GLY A 100 -0.53 -13.69 13.61
N LYS A 101 -1.39 -14.42 12.90
CA LYS A 101 -2.84 -14.37 13.15
C LYS A 101 -3.10 -15.09 14.47
N GLU A 102 -3.64 -14.39 15.47
CA GLU A 102 -4.17 -15.08 16.65
C GLU A 102 -5.32 -15.99 16.17
N ASP A 103 -5.08 -17.30 16.20
CA ASP A 103 -6.14 -18.29 16.05
C ASP A 103 -7.08 -18.12 17.23
N VAL A 104 -8.18 -17.40 17.02
CA VAL A 104 -9.29 -17.41 17.97
C VAL A 104 -9.96 -18.78 17.84
N ASP A 105 -9.40 -19.79 18.50
CA ASP A 105 -10.06 -21.08 18.68
C ASP A 105 -11.32 -20.84 19.54
N PRO A 106 -12.54 -20.99 18.98
CA PRO A 106 -13.77 -20.73 19.72
C PRO A 106 -14.00 -21.69 20.90
N GLN A 107 -13.16 -22.73 21.07
CA GLN A 107 -13.35 -23.79 22.06
C GLN A 107 -12.47 -23.68 23.31
N ARG A 108 -11.59 -22.69 23.45
CA ARG A 108 -10.87 -22.46 24.72
C ARG A 108 -11.59 -21.47 25.63
N GLY A 109 -12.80 -21.86 26.03
CA GLY A 109 -13.31 -21.53 27.36
C GLY A 109 -12.84 -22.59 28.35
N SER A 110 -12.04 -22.20 29.33
CA SER A 110 -11.86 -22.93 30.59
C SER A 110 -11.50 -21.95 31.70
#